data_AF-A0A0G1Y6Z4-F1
#
_entry.id   AF-A0A0G1Y6Z4-F1
#
_cell.length_a   1.000
_cell.length_b   1.000
_cell.length_c   1.000
_cell.angle_alpha   90.00
_cell.angle_beta   90.00
_cell.angle_gamma   90.00
#
_symmetry.space_group_name_H-M   'P 1'
#
loop_
_entity.id
_entity.type
_entity.pdbx_description
1 polymer ?
#
loop_
_entity_poly.entity_id
_entity_poly.type
_entity_poly.pdbx_seq_one_letter_code
_entity_poly.pdbx_strand_id
1 'polypeptide(L)'
;MNISNSTGSLLKRLHTGAHIDPMRDWLALLACAAIALTGIVVWNIWAFDTIAQGGVIGSSTASTPAVLDSPSLNAVRAVFESRAAEEAKYRTGVYRYPDPSQ
;
A
#
# COMPACT_ATOMS: atom_id res chain seq x y z
N MET A 1 -0.99 5.71 -37.89
CA MET A 1 -2.31 6.37 -37.88
C MET A 1 -2.30 7.49 -36.85
N ASN A 2 -2.74 8.68 -37.24
CA ASN A 2 -2.45 9.96 -36.59
C ASN A 2 -3.48 10.25 -35.47
N ILE A 3 -3.24 9.72 -34.27
CA ILE A 3 -4.18 9.75 -33.13
C ILE A 3 -4.48 11.21 -32.69
N SER A 4 -3.48 12.08 -32.79
CA SER A 4 -3.59 13.51 -32.42
C SER A 4 -4.62 14.29 -33.24
N ASN A 5 -4.76 13.97 -34.53
CA ASN A 5 -5.75 14.63 -35.40
C ASN A 5 -7.18 14.19 -35.09
N SER A 6 -7.35 12.97 -34.56
CA SER A 6 -8.66 12.40 -34.25
C SER A 6 -9.23 13.01 -32.97
N THR A 7 -8.42 13.16 -31.93
CA THR A 7 -8.85 13.78 -30.65
C THR A 7 -9.20 15.26 -30.81
N GLY A 8 -8.42 16.01 -31.60
CA GLY A 8 -8.69 17.43 -31.87
C GLY A 8 -9.97 17.70 -32.66
N SER A 9 -10.33 16.81 -33.59
CA SER A 9 -11.58 16.93 -34.37
C SER A 9 -12.83 16.55 -33.56
N LEU A 10 -12.71 15.59 -32.64
CA LEU A 10 -13.78 15.22 -31.70
C LEU A 10 -14.07 16.36 -30.72
N LEU A 11 -13.02 16.98 -30.15
CA LEU A 11 -13.17 18.14 -29.26
C LEU A 11 -13.81 19.35 -29.97
N LYS A 12 -13.43 19.61 -31.23
CA LYS A 12 -14.08 20.67 -32.02
C LYS A 12 -15.55 20.37 -32.36
N ARG A 13 -15.89 19.09 -32.59
CA ARG A 13 -17.29 18.66 -32.78
C ARG A 13 -18.13 18.79 -31.52
N LEU A 14 -17.55 18.60 -30.35
CA LEU A 14 -18.23 18.84 -29.07
C LEU A 14 -18.45 20.35 -28.81
N HIS A 15 -17.60 21.23 -29.37
CA HIS A 15 -17.62 22.66 -29.08
C HIS A 15 -18.39 23.51 -30.10
N THR A 16 -18.58 23.05 -31.35
CA THR A 16 -19.18 23.85 -32.41
C THR A 16 -20.55 23.32 -32.84
N GLY A 17 -21.59 23.88 -32.22
CA GLY A 17 -22.87 24.22 -32.88
C GLY A 17 -23.79 23.08 -33.30
N ALA A 18 -24.67 22.65 -32.40
CA ALA A 18 -26.03 22.20 -32.70
C ALA A 18 -26.79 22.10 -31.37
N HIS A 19 -27.98 22.70 -31.28
CA HIS A 19 -28.96 22.59 -30.17
C HIS A 19 -28.46 21.89 -28.89
N ILE A 20 -28.22 22.68 -27.83
CA ILE A 20 -27.92 22.15 -26.49
C ILE A 20 -29.16 21.37 -26.06
N ASP A 21 -29.06 20.04 -26.14
CA ASP A 21 -30.08 19.14 -25.64
C ASP A 21 -29.58 18.64 -24.28
N PRO A 22 -29.89 19.38 -23.19
CA PRO A 22 -29.17 19.24 -21.93
C PRO A 22 -29.27 17.80 -21.41
N MET A 23 -30.40 17.14 -21.62
CA MET A 23 -30.62 15.77 -21.17
C MET A 23 -29.62 14.79 -21.82
N ARG A 24 -29.36 14.92 -23.12
CA ARG A 24 -28.43 14.03 -23.84
C ARG A 24 -26.98 14.27 -23.40
N ASP A 25 -26.60 15.52 -23.22
CA ASP A 25 -25.24 15.88 -22.82
C ASP A 25 -24.95 15.41 -21.38
N TRP A 26 -25.90 15.58 -20.45
CA TRP A 26 -25.80 15.04 -19.09
C TRP A 26 -25.69 13.51 -19.07
N LEU A 27 -26.47 12.82 -19.91
CA LEU A 27 -26.43 11.35 -20.00
C LEU A 27 -25.10 10.86 -20.58
N ALA A 28 -24.56 11.55 -21.60
CA ALA A 28 -23.24 11.27 -22.14
C ALA A 28 -22.12 11.49 -21.09
N LEU A 29 -22.20 12.56 -20.31
CA LEU A 29 -21.27 12.82 -19.20
C LEU A 29 -21.34 11.73 -18.12
N LEU A 30 -22.55 11.33 -17.72
CA LEU A 30 -22.77 10.26 -16.74
C LEU A 30 -22.23 8.92 -17.26
N ALA A 31 -22.46 8.60 -18.53
CA ALA A 31 -21.92 7.39 -19.15
C ALA A 31 -20.39 7.40 -19.16
N CYS A 32 -19.77 8.52 -19.55
CA CYS A 32 -18.31 8.70 -19.47
C CYS A 32 -17.80 8.55 -18.03
N ALA A 33 -18.48 9.14 -17.06
CA ALA A 33 -18.12 9.03 -15.65
C ALA A 33 -18.22 7.59 -15.15
N ALA A 34 -19.26 6.84 -15.52
CA ALA A 34 -19.42 5.44 -15.15
C ALA A 34 -18.32 4.55 -15.76
N ILE A 35 -17.94 4.79 -17.02
CA ILE A 35 -16.84 4.08 -17.68
C ILE A 35 -15.51 4.39 -16.98
N ALA A 36 -15.23 5.66 -16.69
CA ALA A 36 -14.03 6.07 -15.98
C ALA A 36 -13.97 5.45 -14.58
N LEU A 37 -15.08 5.47 -13.84
CA LEU A 37 -15.19 4.86 -12.51
C LEU A 37 -14.91 3.35 -12.56
N THR A 38 -15.50 2.65 -13.52
CA THR A 38 -15.27 1.21 -13.71
C THR A 38 -13.79 0.92 -13.99
N GLY A 39 -13.17 1.73 -14.86
CA GLY A 39 -11.74 1.62 -15.15
C GLY A 39 -10.87 1.84 -13.90
N ILE A 40 -11.19 2.84 -13.08
CA ILE A 40 -10.48 3.13 -11.84
C ILE A 40 -10.61 1.97 -10.86
N VAL A 41 -11.80 1.40 -10.68
CA VAL A 41 -12.04 0.27 -9.77
C VAL A 41 -11.25 -0.96 -10.22
N VAL A 42 -11.35 -1.33 -11.50
CA VAL A 42 -10.61 -2.47 -12.06
C VAL A 42 -9.10 -2.27 -11.91
N TRP A 43 -8.62 -1.07 -12.23
CA TRP A 43 -7.20 -0.72 -12.06
C TRP A 43 -6.74 -0.86 -10.61
N ASN A 44 -7.54 -0.38 -9.64
CA ASN A 44 -7.19 -0.48 -8.22
C ASN A 44 -7.17 -1.92 -7.72
N ILE A 45 -8.16 -2.74 -8.11
CA ILE A 45 -8.21 -4.16 -7.73
C ILE A 45 -6.97 -4.88 -8.28
N TRP A 46 -6.68 -4.69 -9.57
CA TRP A 46 -5.52 -5.30 -10.22
C TRP A 46 -4.20 -4.84 -9.61
N ALA A 47 -4.07 -3.54 -9.33
CA ALA A 47 -2.89 -2.96 -8.70
C ALA A 47 -2.66 -3.54 -7.30
N PHE A 48 -3.73 -3.66 -6.51
CA PHE A 48 -3.67 -4.26 -5.17
C PHE A 48 -3.27 -5.73 -5.23
N ASP A 49 -3.90 -6.52 -6.11
CA ASP A 49 -3.58 -7.93 -6.29
C ASP A 49 -2.13 -8.14 -6.72
N THR A 50 -1.64 -7.29 -7.64
CA THR A 50 -0.24 -7.30 -8.09
C THR A 50 0.73 -7.07 -6.93
N ILE A 51 0.44 -6.10 -6.06
CA ILE A 51 1.30 -5.80 -4.89
C ILE A 51 1.19 -6.91 -3.84
N ALA A 52 0.00 -7.44 -3.60
CA ALA A 52 -0.23 -8.52 -2.63
C ALA A 52 0.53 -9.81 -3.00
N GLN A 53 0.69 -10.08 -4.29
CA GLN A 53 1.46 -11.20 -4.82
C GLN A 53 2.99 -10.94 -4.85
N GLY A 54 3.45 -9.80 -4.34
CA GLY A 54 4.86 -9.41 -4.33
C GLY A 54 5.37 -8.80 -5.64
N GLY A 55 4.46 -8.50 -6.57
CA GLY A 55 4.75 -7.68 -7.74
C GLY A 55 4.94 -6.21 -7.37
N VAL A 56 5.60 -5.46 -8.25
CA VAL A 56 5.81 -4.02 -8.11
C VAL A 56 5.23 -3.30 -9.31
N ILE A 57 4.54 -2.18 -9.06
CA ILE A 57 4.03 -1.32 -10.13
C ILE A 57 5.10 -0.27 -10.43
N GLY A 58 5.77 -0.40 -11.58
CA GLY A 58 6.87 0.48 -12.00
C GLY A 58 8.24 -0.20 -11.96
N SER A 59 9.32 0.59 -12.05
CA SER A 59 10.69 0.06 -11.94
C SER A 59 10.95 -0.45 -10.52
N SER A 60 11.45 -1.68 -10.41
CA SER A 60 11.90 -2.25 -9.14
C SER A 60 12.91 -1.29 -8.50
N THR A 61 12.47 -0.59 -7.45
CA THR A 61 13.40 0.15 -6.61
C THR A 61 14.25 -0.92 -5.97
N ALA A 62 15.56 -0.92 -6.24
CA ALA A 62 16.50 -1.90 -5.72
C ALA A 62 16.13 -2.22 -4.28
N SER A 63 15.79 -3.50 -4.01
CA SER A 63 15.37 -3.96 -2.70
C SER A 63 16.33 -3.39 -1.68
N THR A 64 15.86 -2.40 -0.92
CA THR A 64 16.55 -2.05 0.31
C THR A 64 16.40 -3.32 1.14
N PRO A 65 17.50 -3.98 1.53
CA PRO A 65 17.40 -5.19 2.34
C PRO A 65 16.50 -4.86 3.53
N ALA A 66 15.55 -5.77 3.82
CA ALA A 66 14.62 -5.59 4.92
C ALA A 66 15.43 -5.19 6.16
N VAL A 67 15.17 -4.01 6.72
CA VAL A 67 15.88 -3.49 7.91
C VAL A 67 15.76 -4.46 9.10
N LEU A 68 14.83 -5.40 9.04
CA LEU A 68 14.63 -6.49 9.99
C LEU A 68 15.15 -7.81 9.41
N ASP A 69 16.45 -8.05 9.56
CA ASP A 69 17.05 -9.34 9.30
C ASP A 69 16.62 -10.35 10.39
N SER A 70 16.23 -11.57 10.03
CA SER A 70 15.95 -12.67 10.98
C SER A 70 16.95 -12.84 12.13
N PRO A 71 18.28 -12.70 11.94
CA PRO A 71 19.23 -12.69 13.06
C PRO A 71 19.00 -11.56 14.08
N SER A 72 18.54 -10.38 13.64
CA SER A 72 18.22 -9.28 14.56
C SER A 72 17.03 -9.61 15.46
N LEU A 73 16.01 -10.27 14.91
CA LEU A 73 14.84 -10.74 15.67
C LEU A 73 15.21 -11.84 16.68
N ASN A 74 16.09 -12.76 16.28
CA ASN A 74 16.61 -13.79 17.17
C ASN A 74 17.47 -13.19 18.29
N ALA A 75 18.27 -12.17 18.00
CA ALA A 75 19.04 -11.46 19.02
C ALA A 75 18.13 -10.78 20.05
N VAL A 76 17.06 -10.12 19.61
CA VAL A 76 16.07 -9.52 20.52
C VAL A 76 15.39 -10.58 21.39
N ARG A 77 14.99 -11.72 20.80
CA ARG A 77 14.40 -12.84 21.56
C ARG A 77 15.35 -13.36 22.63
N ALA A 78 16.62 -13.56 22.31
CA ALA A 78 17.62 -14.03 23.26
C ALA A 78 17.82 -13.08 24.44
N VAL A 79 17.73 -11.75 24.21
CA VAL A 79 17.79 -10.76 25.29
C VAL A 79 16.59 -10.91 26.24
N PHE A 80 15.38 -11.08 25.71
CA PHE A 80 14.19 -11.27 26.54
C PHE A 80 14.23 -12.57 27.33
N GLU A 81 14.69 -13.67 26.72
CA GLU A 81 14.87 -14.95 27.41
C GLU A 81 15.90 -14.86 28.56
N SER A 82 17.02 -14.17 28.33
CA SER A 82 18.02 -13.89 29.37
C SER A 82 17.44 -13.08 30.53
N ARG A 83 16.68 -12.02 30.23
CA ARG A 83 16.01 -11.18 31.26
C ARG A 83 14.98 -11.97 32.05
N ALA A 84 14.19 -12.81 31.39
CA ALA A 84 13.18 -13.64 32.04
C ALA A 84 13.82 -14.70 32.96
N ALA A 85 14.91 -15.34 32.51
CA ALA A 85 15.67 -16.27 33.32
C ALA A 85 16.30 -15.58 34.55
N GLU A 86 16.77 -14.35 34.38
CA GLU A 86 17.33 -13.57 35.48
C GLU A 86 16.27 -13.17 36.51
N GLU A 87 15.10 -12.69 36.06
CA GLU A 87 13.97 -12.39 36.94
C GLU A 87 13.47 -13.62 37.72
N ALA A 88 13.46 -14.79 37.07
CA ALA A 88 13.11 -16.04 37.74
C ALA A 88 14.05 -16.33 38.92
N LYS A 89 15.35 -16.01 38.83
CA LYS A 89 16.30 -16.21 39.94
C LYS A 89 16.00 -15.31 41.15
N TYR A 90 15.58 -14.07 40.91
CA TYR A 90 15.15 -13.16 41.97
C TYR A 90 13.88 -13.68 42.67
N ARG A 91 12.91 -14.23 41.92
CA ARG A 91 11.65 -14.74 42.48
C ARG A 91 11.77 -16.09 43.17
N THR A 92 12.61 -16.99 42.64
CA THR A 92 12.77 -18.35 43.16
C THR A 92 13.72 -18.43 44.37
N GLY A 93 14.28 -17.29 44.81
CA GLY A 93 15.16 -17.22 45.96
C GLY A 93 16.56 -17.80 45.71
N VAL A 94 16.96 -17.95 44.43
CA VAL A 94 18.33 -18.33 44.05
C VAL A 94 19.32 -17.26 44.52
N TYR A 95 18.92 -16.00 44.44
CA TYR A 95 19.67 -14.91 45.05
C TYR A 95 19.27 -14.75 46.52
N ARG A 96 20.24 -14.96 47.41
CA ARG A 96 20.10 -14.70 48.84
C ARG A 96 20.86 -13.43 49.17
N TYR A 97 20.14 -12.38 49.51
CA TYR A 97 20.75 -11.11 49.92
C TYR A 97 21.04 -11.18 51.42
N PRO A 98 22.32 -11.11 51.85
CA PRO A 98 22.63 -10.93 53.25
C PRO A 98 22.10 -9.57 53.70
N ASP A 99 21.35 -9.55 54.80
CA ASP A 99 20.87 -8.31 55.40
C ASP A 99 22.06 -7.58 56.05
N PRO A 100 22.39 -6.35 55.62
CA PRO A 100 23.51 -5.59 56.17
C PRO A 100 23.28 -5.07 57.59
N SER A 101 22.10 -5.31 58.19
CA SER A 101 21.76 -4.87 59.55
C SER A 101 22.05 -5.89 60.66
N GLN A 102 22.62 -7.05 60.33
CA GLN A 102 23.05 -8.07 61.31
C GLN A 102 24.47 -7.84 61.85
#